data_AF-A0A5E4TSS3-F1
#
_entry.id   AF-A0A5E4TSS3-F1
#
_cell.length_a   1.000
_cell.length_b   1.000
_cell.length_c   1.000
_cell.angle_alpha   90.00
_cell.angle_beta   90.00
_cell.angle_gamma   90.00
#
_symmetry.space_group_name_H-M   'P 1'
#
loop_
_entity.id
_entity.type
_entity.pdbx_description
1 polymer ?
#
loop_
_entity_poly.entity_id
_entity_poly.type
_entity_poly.pdbx_seq_one_letter_code
_entity_poly.pdbx_strand_id
1 'polypeptide(L)'
;MFDLQYDANAFRKTIDELVPRYQQSAVLSLLETAEAGDKDFDAIGLGLTGEKTDAGFVFLTGTRAQENGQTIWGAIKAELYDFLCTKSKKYANERKDGATTIKHAVIIIATAVSAQFHVTVGVIAGAVTVALMSALKITRNAWCEINQPIKQ
;
A
#
# COMPACT_ATOMS: atom_id res chain seq x y z
N MET A 1 22.61 -0.48 0.32
CA MET A 1 21.59 -0.76 1.36
C MET A 1 20.45 0.19 1.09
N PHE A 2 19.22 -0.32 1.00
CA PHE A 2 18.05 0.49 0.65
C PHE A 2 17.64 1.33 1.87
N ASP A 3 17.78 2.65 1.80
CA ASP A 3 17.51 3.58 2.90
C ASP A 3 16.40 4.55 2.47
N LEU A 4 15.16 4.09 2.63
CA LEU A 4 13.97 4.87 2.33
C LEU A 4 13.42 5.33 3.68
N GLN A 5 13.56 6.62 3.97
CA GLN A 5 13.15 7.22 5.24
C GLN A 5 11.77 7.86 5.12
N TYR A 6 11.06 7.94 6.24
CA TYR A 6 9.79 8.64 6.31
C TYR A 6 10.02 10.15 6.13
N ASP A 7 9.49 10.71 5.04
CA ASP A 7 9.46 12.15 4.79
C ASP A 7 8.04 12.58 4.42
N ALA A 8 7.40 13.31 5.33
CA ALA A 8 6.03 13.79 5.15
C ALA A 8 5.87 14.73 3.94
N ASN A 9 6.89 15.54 3.62
CA ASN A 9 6.84 16.44 2.47
C ASN A 9 6.93 15.67 1.15
N ALA A 10 7.79 14.65 1.10
CA ALA A 10 7.90 13.77 -0.06
C ALA A 10 6.63 12.94 -0.27
N PHE A 11 5.97 12.48 0.80
CA PHE A 11 4.65 11.86 0.70
C PHE A 11 3.60 12.84 0.19
N ARG A 12 3.52 14.06 0.74
CA ARG A 12 2.56 15.07 0.29
C ARG A 12 2.69 15.39 -1.20
N LYS A 13 3.92 15.57 -1.68
CA LYS A 13 4.20 15.77 -3.11
C LYS A 13 3.78 14.55 -3.95
N THR A 14 4.05 13.33 -3.46
CA THR A 14 3.66 12.10 -4.15
C THR A 14 2.14 11.95 -4.23
N ILE A 15 1.42 12.33 -3.17
CA ILE A 15 -0.05 12.32 -3.12
C ILE A 15 -0.62 13.32 -4.14
N ASP A 16 -0.10 14.55 -4.16
CA ASP A 16 -0.57 15.58 -5.09
C ASP A 16 -0.36 15.18 -6.56
N GLU A 17 0.71 14.45 -6.87
CA GLU A 17 1.07 14.04 -8.23
C GLU A 17 0.43 12.72 -8.69
N LEU A 18 0.33 11.70 -7.83
CA LEU A 18 -0.06 10.34 -8.21
C LEU A 18 -1.46 9.94 -7.75
N VAL A 19 -1.97 10.53 -6.67
CA VAL A 19 -3.24 10.13 -6.07
C VAL A 19 -4.36 11.00 -6.65
N PRO A 20 -5.43 10.38 -7.21
CA PRO A 20 -6.58 11.14 -7.70
C PRO A 20 -7.21 12.01 -6.62
N ARG A 21 -7.67 13.21 -6.99
CA ARG A 21 -8.26 14.23 -6.10
C ARG A 21 -9.29 13.68 -5.11
N TYR A 22 -10.12 12.72 -5.54
CA TYR A 22 -11.16 12.13 -4.70
C TYR A 22 -10.63 11.22 -3.58
N GLN A 23 -9.40 10.70 -3.69
CA GLN A 23 -8.74 9.88 -2.66
C GLN A 23 -7.82 10.71 -1.76
N GLN A 24 -7.39 11.90 -2.22
CA GLN A 24 -6.38 12.70 -1.53
C GLN A 24 -6.77 13.05 -0.08
N SER A 25 -8.02 13.41 0.19
CA SER A 25 -8.47 13.75 1.55
C SER A 25 -8.30 12.59 2.54
N ALA A 26 -8.61 11.36 2.10
CA ALA A 26 -8.47 10.15 2.92
C ALA A 26 -7.01 9.77 3.16
N VAL A 27 -6.12 10.02 2.19
CA VAL A 27 -4.68 9.74 2.35
C VAL A 27 -3.99 10.83 3.17
N LEU A 28 -4.38 12.10 3.01
CA LEU A 28 -3.80 13.23 3.74
C LEU A 28 -4.14 13.19 5.24
N SER A 29 -5.32 12.69 5.63
CA SER A 29 -5.68 12.56 7.05
C SER A 29 -4.71 11.64 7.84
N LEU A 30 -4.08 10.67 7.16
CA LEU A 30 -3.07 9.79 7.74
C LEU A 30 -1.73 10.48 7.97
N LEU A 31 -1.39 11.50 7.18
CA LEU A 31 -0.19 12.31 7.39
C LEU A 31 -0.34 13.23 8.60
N GLU A 32 -1.55 13.77 8.80
CA GLU A 32 -1.84 14.70 9.89
C GLU A 32 -2.03 14.00 11.24
N THR A 33 -2.41 12.71 11.22
CA THR A 33 -2.63 11.92 12.43
C THR A 33 -1.32 11.29 12.92
N ALA A 34 -0.66 11.95 13.87
CA ALA A 34 0.59 11.48 14.47
C ALA A 34 0.50 10.06 15.06
N GLU A 35 -0.66 9.70 15.64
CA GLU A 35 -0.89 8.41 16.30
C GLU A 35 -1.53 7.33 15.40
N ALA A 36 -1.71 7.58 14.10
CA ALA A 36 -2.33 6.58 13.22
C ALA A 36 -1.56 5.25 13.30
N GLY A 37 -2.26 4.20 13.73
CA GLY A 37 -1.73 2.85 13.90
C GLY A 37 -1.96 1.99 12.67
N ASP A 38 -1.38 0.79 12.64
CA ASP A 38 -1.51 -0.16 11.51
C ASP A 38 -2.97 -0.41 11.08
N LYS A 39 -3.89 -0.46 12.05
CA LYS A 39 -5.33 -0.64 11.82
C LYS A 39 -5.97 0.51 11.06
N ASP A 40 -5.50 1.75 11.25
CA ASP A 40 -6.04 2.93 10.57
C ASP A 40 -5.58 2.94 9.11
N PHE A 41 -4.32 2.56 8.86
CA PHE A 41 -3.78 2.37 7.52
C PHE A 41 -4.53 1.25 6.78
N ASP A 42 -4.83 0.14 7.45
CA ASP A 42 -5.60 -0.96 6.87
C ASP A 42 -7.04 -0.57 6.56
N ALA A 43 -7.69 0.15 7.47
CA ALA A 43 -9.07 0.60 7.26
C ALA A 43 -9.18 1.52 6.04
N ILE A 44 -8.21 2.44 5.84
CA ILE A 44 -8.18 3.34 4.69
C ILE A 44 -7.75 2.59 3.43
N GLY A 45 -6.75 1.71 3.51
CA GLY A 45 -6.31 0.86 2.40
C GLY A 45 -7.45 0.02 1.83
N LEU A 46 -8.19 -0.68 2.69
CA LEU A 46 -9.38 -1.46 2.32
C LEU A 46 -10.51 -0.57 1.77
N GLY A 47 -10.66 0.65 2.30
CA GLY A 47 -11.63 1.62 1.78
C GLY A 47 -11.28 2.07 0.35
N LEU A 48 -10.01 2.35 0.10
CA LEU A 48 -9.52 2.80 -1.22
C LEU A 48 -9.56 1.71 -2.28
N THR A 49 -9.37 0.44 -1.90
CA THR A 49 -9.52 -0.72 -2.79
C THR A 49 -10.99 -1.15 -2.98
N GLY A 50 -11.92 -0.56 -2.23
CA GLY A 50 -13.34 -0.94 -2.26
C GLY A 50 -13.65 -2.27 -1.56
N GLU A 51 -12.69 -2.80 -0.79
CA GLU A 51 -12.82 -4.06 -0.06
C GLU A 51 -13.48 -3.87 1.31
N LYS A 52 -13.48 -2.64 1.83
CA LYS A 52 -14.29 -2.26 2.97
C LYS A 52 -15.72 -1.98 2.50
N THR A 53 -16.64 -2.86 2.87
CA THR A 53 -18.08 -2.59 2.77
C THR A 53 -18.56 -2.10 4.14
N ASP A 54 -18.91 -0.81 4.24
CA ASP A 54 -19.73 -0.38 5.37
C ASP A 54 -21.05 -1.14 5.25
N ALA A 55 -21.45 -1.79 6.34
CA ALA A 55 -22.71 -2.52 6.44
C ALA A 55 -23.90 -1.52 6.44
N GLY A 56 -24.10 -0.81 5.34
CA GLY A 56 -25.34 -0.14 5.03
C GLY A 56 -26.41 -1.17 4.65
N PHE A 57 -27.66 -0.69 4.53
CA PHE A 57 -28.91 -1.43 4.26
C PHE A 57 -28.93 -2.37 3.02
N VAL A 58 -27.80 -2.54 2.32
CA VAL A 58 -27.64 -3.44 1.19
C VAL A 58 -27.15 -4.79 1.73
N PHE A 59 -28.10 -5.69 2.01
CA PHE A 59 -27.78 -7.09 2.24
C PHE A 59 -27.28 -7.70 0.94
N LEU A 60 -25.97 -7.96 0.85
CA LEU A 60 -25.39 -8.81 -0.18
C LEU A 60 -25.93 -10.23 0.02
N THR A 61 -26.88 -10.66 -0.80
CA THR A 61 -27.39 -12.04 -0.85
C THR A 61 -26.47 -12.99 -1.61
N GLY A 62 -25.30 -12.52 -2.03
CA GLY A 62 -24.24 -13.34 -2.61
C GLY A 62 -23.36 -13.98 -1.54
N THR A 63 -22.73 -15.10 -1.87
CA THR A 63 -21.72 -15.73 -1.00
C THR A 63 -20.64 -14.70 -0.66
N ARG A 64 -20.44 -14.43 0.63
CA ARG A 64 -19.32 -13.63 1.12
C ARG A 64 -18.05 -14.23 0.52
N ALA A 65 -17.37 -13.49 -0.36
CA ALA A 65 -16.05 -13.85 -0.83
C ALA A 65 -15.06 -13.58 0.32
N GLN A 66 -15.08 -14.44 1.31
CA GLN A 66 -14.10 -14.57 2.38
C GLN A 66 -13.98 -16.09 2.50
N GLU A 67 -12.91 -16.74 2.01
CA GLU A 67 -11.62 -16.76 2.70
C GLU A 67 -10.40 -17.05 1.78
N ASN A 68 -10.54 -17.19 0.45
CA ASN A 68 -9.44 -17.68 -0.42
C ASN A 68 -9.14 -16.83 -1.67
N GLY A 69 -9.78 -15.68 -1.86
CA GLY A 69 -9.45 -14.76 -2.96
C GLY A 69 -8.30 -13.84 -2.60
N GLN A 70 -7.31 -13.66 -3.49
CA GLN A 70 -6.29 -12.61 -3.33
C GLN A 70 -6.98 -11.24 -3.29
N THR A 71 -6.97 -10.60 -2.12
CA THR A 71 -7.45 -9.23 -1.93
C THR A 71 -6.50 -8.25 -2.62
N ILE A 72 -7.02 -7.15 -3.18
CA ILE A 72 -6.17 -6.12 -3.81
C ILE A 72 -5.25 -5.53 -2.74
N TRP A 73 -5.78 -5.25 -1.55
CA TRP A 73 -5.01 -4.78 -0.41
C TRP A 73 -3.95 -5.79 0.04
N GLY A 74 -4.30 -7.08 0.09
CA GLY A 74 -3.36 -8.15 0.42
C GLY A 74 -2.24 -8.28 -0.60
N ALA A 75 -2.55 -8.13 -1.89
CA ALA A 75 -1.56 -8.14 -2.96
C ALA A 75 -0.63 -6.91 -2.90
N ILE A 76 -1.16 -5.73 -2.58
CA ILE A 76 -0.34 -4.53 -2.35
C ILE A 76 0.64 -4.76 -1.20
N LYS A 77 0.17 -5.29 -0.07
CA LYS A 77 1.04 -5.64 1.06
C LYS A 77 2.06 -6.71 0.68
N ALA A 78 1.67 -7.74 -0.08
CA ALA A 78 2.59 -8.79 -0.52
C ALA A 78 3.70 -8.25 -1.44
N GLU A 79 3.36 -7.38 -2.39
CA GLU A 79 4.35 -6.74 -3.27
C GLU A 79 5.23 -5.75 -2.52
N LEU A 80 4.67 -5.00 -1.56
CA LEU A 80 5.45 -4.12 -0.70
C LEU A 80 6.39 -4.92 0.22
N TYR A 81 5.96 -6.09 0.69
CA TYR A 81 6.81 -7.02 1.44
C TYR A 81 7.92 -7.59 0.56
N ASP A 82 7.61 -8.00 -0.65
CA ASP A 82 8.64 -8.46 -1.57
C ASP A 82 9.59 -7.34 -1.99
N PHE A 83 9.15 -6.07 -1.98
CA PHE A 83 9.98 -4.91 -2.27
C PHE A 83 10.88 -4.52 -1.08
N LEU A 84 10.32 -4.44 0.13
CA LEU A 84 11.03 -3.97 1.33
C LEU A 84 11.72 -5.09 2.11
N CYS A 85 11.11 -6.25 2.28
CA CYS A 85 11.53 -7.24 3.29
C CYS A 85 12.37 -8.37 2.71
N THR A 86 12.13 -8.73 1.45
CA THR A 86 12.86 -9.85 0.82
C THR A 86 14.12 -9.36 0.08
N LYS A 87 14.94 -10.33 -0.35
CA LYS A 87 16.03 -10.12 -1.32
C LYS A 87 15.63 -10.65 -2.70
N SER A 88 14.36 -10.53 -3.07
CA SER A 88 13.91 -11.06 -4.36
C SER A 88 14.69 -10.45 -5.52
N LYS A 89 14.99 -11.28 -6.52
CA LYS A 89 15.66 -10.84 -7.75
C LYS A 89 14.82 -9.85 -8.55
N LYS A 90 13.49 -9.91 -8.39
CA LYS A 90 12.50 -9.05 -9.05
C LYS A 90 12.77 -7.57 -8.80
N TYR A 91 13.19 -7.23 -7.58
CA TYR A 91 13.47 -5.85 -7.16
C TYR A 91 14.97 -5.57 -6.94
N ALA A 92 15.85 -6.44 -7.44
CA ALA A 92 17.27 -6.34 -7.17
C ALA A 92 17.94 -5.15 -7.88
N ASN A 93 17.42 -4.73 -9.03
CA ASN A 93 17.99 -3.62 -9.81
C ASN A 93 17.54 -2.27 -9.22
N GLU A 94 16.28 -2.19 -8.87
CA GLU A 94 15.58 -1.09 -8.23
C GLU A 94 16.18 -0.75 -6.86
N ARG A 95 16.70 -1.76 -6.15
CA ARG A 95 17.45 -1.59 -4.90
C ARG A 95 18.93 -1.24 -5.10
N LYS A 96 19.52 -1.65 -6.23
CA LYS A 96 20.92 -1.33 -6.57
C LYS A 96 21.08 0.11 -7.03
N ASP A 97 20.06 0.66 -7.68
CA ASP A 97 20.07 2.03 -8.20
C ASP A 97 20.07 3.10 -7.10
N GLY A 98 19.89 2.72 -5.82
CA GLY A 98 20.25 3.51 -4.65
C GLY A 98 19.51 4.85 -4.44
N ALA A 99 18.70 5.28 -5.39
CA ALA A 99 17.99 6.56 -5.42
C ALA A 99 16.47 6.37 -5.56
N THR A 100 15.92 5.38 -4.87
CA THR A 100 14.50 5.08 -4.95
C THR A 100 13.72 6.08 -4.10
N THR A 101 13.19 7.12 -4.73
CA THR A 101 12.28 8.08 -4.06
C THR A 101 10.96 7.39 -3.68
N ILE A 102 10.24 7.95 -2.71
CA ILE A 102 8.88 7.50 -2.34
C ILE A 102 7.99 7.38 -3.58
N LYS A 103 8.06 8.36 -4.49
CA LYS A 103 7.36 8.36 -5.77
C LYS A 103 7.71 7.15 -6.63
N HIS A 104 9.00 6.85 -6.81
CA HIS A 104 9.41 5.68 -7.60
C HIS A 104 8.94 4.37 -6.98
N ALA A 105 9.03 4.23 -5.65
CA ALA A 105 8.53 3.05 -4.95
C ALA A 105 7.02 2.85 -5.17
N VAL A 106 6.23 3.92 -5.05
CA VAL A 106 4.78 3.88 -5.30
C VAL A 106 4.48 3.44 -6.73
N ILE A 107 5.17 4.01 -7.72
CA ILE A 107 4.94 3.66 -9.13
C ILE A 107 5.30 2.20 -9.40
N ILE A 108 6.44 1.72 -8.91
CA ILE A 108 6.90 0.34 -9.12
C ILE A 108 5.87 -0.65 -8.55
N ILE A 109 5.43 -0.44 -7.31
CA ILE A 109 4.47 -1.34 -6.65
C ILE A 109 3.10 -1.23 -7.31
N ALA A 110 2.62 -0.01 -7.57
CA ALA A 110 1.33 0.19 -8.23
C ALA A 110 1.32 -0.41 -9.65
N THR A 111 2.44 -0.38 -10.37
CA THR A 111 2.57 -1.03 -11.68
C THR A 111 2.51 -2.55 -11.55
N ALA A 112 3.23 -3.13 -10.58
CA ALA A 112 3.19 -4.57 -10.33
C ALA A 112 1.79 -5.08 -10.00
N VAL A 113 1.06 -4.38 -9.12
CA VAL A 113 -0.32 -4.72 -8.74
C VAL A 113 -1.29 -4.46 -9.90
N SER A 114 -1.11 -3.37 -10.65
CA SER A 114 -1.93 -3.07 -11.83
C SER A 114 -1.89 -4.18 -12.88
N ALA A 115 -0.71 -4.79 -13.07
CA ALA A 115 -0.53 -5.89 -14.00
C ALA A 115 -1.22 -7.19 -13.53
N GLN A 116 -1.34 -7.40 -12.22
CA GLN A 116 -2.02 -8.57 -11.65
C GLN A 116 -3.55 -8.44 -11.78
N PHE A 117 -4.11 -7.29 -11.40
CA PHE A 117 -5.55 -7.09 -11.31
C PHE A 117 -6.16 -6.42 -12.55
N HIS A 118 -5.35 -6.05 -13.54
CA HIS A 118 -5.79 -5.34 -14.75
C HIS A 118 -6.52 -4.02 -14.44
N VAL A 119 -6.07 -3.31 -13.40
CA VAL A 119 -6.65 -2.03 -12.96
C VAL A 119 -5.68 -0.90 -13.26
N THR A 120 -6.18 0.30 -13.56
CA THR A 120 -5.34 1.48 -13.81
C THR A 120 -4.50 1.86 -12.59
N VAL A 121 -3.20 2.11 -12.81
CA VAL A 121 -2.21 2.52 -11.78
C VAL A 121 -2.72 3.65 -10.88
N GLY A 122 -3.40 4.65 -11.45
CA GLY A 122 -3.92 5.80 -10.71
C GLY A 122 -4.96 5.44 -9.65
N VAL A 123 -5.71 4.35 -9.81
CA VAL A 123 -6.72 3.92 -8.82
C VAL A 123 -6.05 3.26 -7.61
N ILE A 124 -4.97 2.53 -7.85
CA ILE A 124 -4.21 1.78 -6.84
C ILE A 124 -3.15 2.66 -6.17
N ALA A 125 -2.72 3.74 -6.81
CA ALA A 125 -1.68 4.65 -6.30
C ALA A 125 -1.99 5.14 -4.88
N GLY A 126 -3.24 5.50 -4.58
CA GLY A 126 -3.67 5.89 -3.23
C GLY A 126 -3.44 4.79 -2.21
N ALA A 127 -3.93 3.57 -2.47
CA ALA A 127 -3.73 2.44 -1.58
C ALA A 127 -2.24 2.11 -1.39
N VAL A 128 -1.44 2.14 -2.45
CA VAL A 128 0.02 1.90 -2.36
C VAL A 128 0.72 2.97 -1.54
N THR A 129 0.35 4.25 -1.69
CA THR A 129 0.92 5.32 -0.86
C THR A 129 0.63 5.11 0.63
N VAL A 130 -0.59 4.66 0.96
CA VAL A 130 -0.99 4.33 2.35
C VAL A 130 -0.18 3.15 2.88
N ALA A 131 -0.01 2.09 2.09
CA ALA A 131 0.79 0.93 2.47
C ALA A 131 2.27 1.28 2.69
N LEU A 132 2.85 2.08 1.79
CA LEU A 132 4.24 2.52 1.94
C LEU A 132 4.40 3.44 3.16
N MET A 133 3.43 4.31 3.41
CA MET A 133 3.41 5.19 4.57
C MET A 133 3.37 4.38 5.88
N SER A 134 2.55 3.33 5.96
CA SER A 134 2.49 2.46 7.14
C SER A 134 3.82 1.74 7.38
N ALA A 135 4.45 1.21 6.32
CA ALA A 135 5.74 0.53 6.41
C ALA A 135 6.88 1.44 6.89
N LEU A 136 6.88 2.71 6.47
CA LEU A 136 7.90 3.66 6.91
C LEU A 136 7.64 4.19 8.32
N LYS A 137 6.36 4.36 8.71
CA LYS A 137 5.99 4.87 10.04
C LYS A 137 6.21 3.84 11.16
N ILE A 138 5.90 2.57 10.90
CA ILE A 138 6.09 1.45 11.86
C ILE A 138 7.56 0.97 11.87
N THR A 139 8.38 1.49 10.96
CA THR A 139 9.72 1.01 10.59
C THR A 139 9.72 -0.32 9.84
N ARG A 140 10.66 -0.44 8.89
CA ARG A 140 10.78 -1.60 8.00
C ARG A 140 10.83 -2.93 8.76
N ASN A 141 11.63 -3.03 9.81
CA ASN A 141 11.83 -4.32 10.51
C ASN A 141 10.54 -4.81 11.17
N ALA A 142 9.83 -3.94 11.91
CA ALA A 142 8.57 -4.30 12.55
C ALA A 142 7.47 -4.59 11.51
N TRP A 143 7.39 -3.79 10.44
CA TRP A 143 6.43 -4.04 9.38
C TRP A 143 6.66 -5.38 8.67
N CYS A 144 7.92 -5.76 8.46
CA CYS A 144 8.27 -7.07 7.88
C CYS A 144 7.88 -8.23 8.78
N GLU A 145 7.98 -8.11 10.11
CA GLU A 145 7.53 -9.17 11.02
C GLU A 145 6.01 -9.32 11.02
N ILE A 146 5.27 -8.22 10.94
CA ILE A 146 3.80 -8.23 10.93
C ILE A 146 3.24 -8.82 9.63
N ASN A 147 3.87 -8.51 8.49
CA ASN A 147 3.38 -8.89 7.16
C ASN A 147 4.10 -10.11 6.56
N GLN A 148 4.72 -10.96 7.38
CA GLN A 148 5.32 -12.20 6.87
C GLN A 148 4.23 -13.06 6.22
N PRO A 149 4.45 -13.54 4.98
CA PRO A 149 3.54 -14.51 4.40
C PRO A 149 3.57 -15.76 5.26
N ILE A 150 2.39 -16.27 5.63
CA ILE A 150 2.27 -17.55 6.34
C ILE A 150 2.91 -18.60 5.43
N LYS A 151 4.03 -19.18 5.86
CA LYS A 151 4.63 -20.33 5.18
C LYS A 151 3.62 -21.48 5.29
N GLN A 152 2.95 -21.77 4.19
CA GLN A 152 2.28 -23.06 4.00
C GLN A 152 3.34 -24.15 3.80
#